data_AF-A0A6H9KT87-F1
#
_entry.id   AF-A0A6H9KT87-F1
#
_cell.length_a   1.000
_cell.length_b   1.000
_cell.length_c   1.000
_cell.angle_alpha   90.00
_cell.angle_beta   90.00
_cell.angle_gamma   90.00
#
_symmetry.space_group_name_H-M   'P 1'
#
loop_
_entity.id
_entity.type
_entity.pdbx_description
1 polymer ?
#
loop_
_entity_poly.entity_id
_entity_poly.type
_entity_poly.pdbx_seq_one_letter_code
_entity_poly.pdbx_strand_id
1 'polypeptide(L)' 'MIAERLRENGTNLVGDWSAEGYEFSESKALKNVRFVGLAIDEDNQSSRTDSRIEEWVSRIKNDFGL' A
#
# COMPACT_ATOMS: atom_id res chain seq x y z
N MET A 1 -1.85 13.01 6.91
CA MET A 1 -1.17 12.18 5.87
C MET A 1 -1.98 12.17 4.57
N ILE A 2 -1.42 11.81 3.41
CA ILE A 2 -2.13 11.81 2.10
C ILE A 2 -3.45 11.03 2.17
N ALA A 3 -3.42 9.77 2.62
CA ALA A 3 -4.61 8.92 2.71
C ALA A 3 -5.69 9.48 3.66
N GLU A 4 -5.29 10.05 4.80
CA GLU A 4 -6.22 10.66 5.75
C GLU A 4 -6.92 11.87 5.12
N ARG A 5 -6.16 12.74 4.47
CA ARG A 5 -6.71 13.92 3.78
C ARG A 5 -7.65 13.52 2.65
N LEU A 6 -7.36 12.46 1.90
CA LEU A 6 -8.24 11.95 0.85
C LEU A 6 -9.55 11.40 1.43
N ARG A 7 -9.49 10.64 2.53
CA ARG A 7 -10.68 10.14 3.24
C ARG A 7 -11.57 11.27 3.77
N GLU A 8 -10.97 12.31 4.36
CA GLU A 8 -11.70 13.51 4.81
C GLU A 8 -12.46 14.20 3.67
N ASN A 9 -11.96 14.08 2.43
CA ASN A 9 -12.60 14.62 1.24
C ASN A 9 -13.50 13.59 0.51
N GLY A 10 -13.89 12.50 1.17
CA GLY A 10 -14.82 11.51 0.62
C GLY A 10 -14.24 10.61 -0.47
N THR A 11 -12.91 10.55 -0.61
CA THR A 11 -12.26 9.65 -1.58
C THR A 11 -12.38 8.19 -1.11
N ASN A 12 -12.84 7.32 -2.00
CA ASN A 12 -12.76 5.88 -1.79
C ASN A 12 -11.32 5.40 -2.06
N LEU A 13 -10.60 5.02 -1.00
CA LEU A 13 -9.25 4.49 -1.13
C LEU A 13 -9.30 2.97 -1.35
N VAL A 14 -8.55 2.50 -2.34
CA VAL A 14 -8.42 1.09 -2.72
C VAL A 14 -6.94 0.70 -2.76
N GLY A 15 -6.64 -0.60 -2.89
CA GLY A 15 -5.26 -1.07 -2.98
C GLY A 15 -4.48 -1.05 -1.67
N ASP A 16 -5.12 -1.36 -0.54
CA ASP A 16 -4.40 -1.59 0.71
C ASP A 16 -3.42 -2.77 0.59
N TRP A 17 -2.34 -2.71 1.38
CA TRP A 17 -1.21 -3.62 1.26
C TRP A 17 -0.84 -4.27 2.59
N SER A 18 -0.43 -5.54 2.57
CA SER A 18 -0.02 -6.22 3.79
C SER A 18 1.25 -5.58 4.37
N ALA A 19 1.31 -5.43 5.69
CA ALA A 19 2.54 -5.04 6.37
C ALA A 19 3.51 -6.22 6.61
N GLU A 20 3.10 -7.42 6.20
CA GLU A 20 3.92 -8.62 6.29
C GLU A 20 5.19 -8.52 5.42
N GLY A 21 6.32 -8.94 5.98
CA GLY A 21 7.62 -8.92 5.30
C GLY A 21 8.28 -7.54 5.25
N TYR A 22 7.86 -6.60 6.10
CA TYR A 22 8.54 -5.34 6.37
C TYR A 22 8.99 -5.30 7.83
N GLU A 23 10.15 -4.68 8.10
CA GLU A 23 10.62 -4.40 9.45
C GLU A 23 10.53 -2.90 9.72
N PHE A 24 9.76 -2.50 10.72
CA PHE A 24 9.57 -1.11 11.11
C PHE A 24 9.04 -1.01 12.54
N SER A 25 9.28 0.12 13.21
CA SER A 25 8.75 0.37 14.57
C SER A 25 7.34 0.95 14.54
N GLU A 26 7.10 1.93 13.67
CA GLU A 26 5.80 2.57 13.50
C GLU A 26 5.63 3.11 12.07
N SER A 27 4.38 3.22 11.62
CA SER A 27 4.07 3.86 10.34
C SER A 27 2.71 4.52 10.39
N LYS A 28 2.66 5.82 10.06
CA LYS A 28 1.39 6.55 9.89
C LYS A 28 0.56 6.01 8.72
N ALA A 29 1.19 5.28 7.80
CA ALA A 29 0.51 4.60 6.70
C ALA A 29 -0.11 3.26 7.12
N LEU A 30 0.17 2.74 8.32
CA LEU A 30 -0.42 1.49 8.82
C LEU A 30 -1.78 1.75 9.49
N LYS A 31 -2.81 1.00 9.08
CA LYS A 31 -4.15 0.98 9.70
C LYS A 31 -4.62 -0.47 9.78
N ASN A 32 -5.00 -0.96 10.96
CA ASN A 32 -5.48 -2.33 11.17
C ASN A 32 -4.59 -3.39 10.48
N VAL A 33 -3.28 -3.35 10.80
CA VAL A 33 -2.23 -4.26 10.28
C VAL A 33 -1.94 -4.21 8.77
N ARG A 34 -2.48 -3.22 8.04
CA ARG A 34 -2.26 -3.06 6.60
C ARG A 34 -1.87 -1.63 6.26
N PHE A 35 -0.98 -1.46 5.30
CA PHE A 35 -0.67 -0.15 4.75
C PHE A 35 -1.85 0.36 3.91
N VAL A 36 -2.09 1.66 3.95
CA VAL A 36 -3.15 2.34 3.17
C VAL A 36 -2.89 2.36 1.66
N GLY A 37 -1.77 1.80 1.20
CA GLY A 37 -1.35 1.66 -0.20
C GLY A 37 -0.09 0.78 -0.28
N LEU A 38 0.38 0.49 -1.50
CA LEU A 38 1.61 -0.27 -1.72
C LEU A 38 2.81 0.40 -1.02
N ALA A 39 3.54 -0.38 -0.22
CA ALA A 39 4.79 0.06 0.39
C ALA A 39 5.97 -0.51 -0.40
N ILE A 40 6.93 0.35 -0.76
CA ILE A 40 8.17 -0.02 -1.45
C ILE A 40 9.35 0.50 -0.63
N ASP A 41 10.43 -0.27 -0.59
CA ASP A 41 11.67 0.05 0.10
C ASP A 41 12.83 -0.31 -0.83
N GLU A 42 13.33 0.68 -1.57
CA GLU A 42 14.44 0.51 -2.51
C GLU A 42 15.79 0.37 -1.82
N ASP A 43 15.93 0.89 -0.59
CA ASP A 43 17.19 0.88 0.13
C ASP A 43 17.47 -0.50 0.74
N ASN A 44 16.44 -1.16 1.30
CA ASN A 44 16.59 -2.43 2.01
C ASN A 44 15.97 -3.63 1.28
N GLN A 45 15.02 -3.41 0.37
CA GLN A 45 14.22 -4.49 -0.24
C GLN A 45 13.98 -4.29 -1.76
N SER A 46 14.88 -3.61 -2.47
CA SER A 46 14.75 -3.32 -3.92
C SER A 46 14.48 -4.56 -4.78
N SER A 47 15.05 -5.72 -4.44
CA SER A 47 14.82 -6.98 -5.16
C SER A 47 13.36 -7.47 -5.12
N ARG A 48 12.52 -6.91 -4.24
CA ARG A 48 11.09 -7.25 -4.13
C ARG A 48 10.19 -6.26 -4.86
N THR A 49 10.71 -5.14 -5.35
CA THR A 49 9.90 -4.04 -5.87
C THR A 49 9.07 -4.42 -7.08
N ASP A 50 9.69 -5.01 -8.10
CA ASP A 50 8.98 -5.44 -9.31
C ASP A 50 7.86 -6.42 -8.98
N SER A 51 8.17 -7.45 -8.17
CA SER A 51 7.18 -8.45 -7.76
C SER A 51 6.01 -7.85 -6.97
N ARG A 52 6.28 -6.87 -6.10
CA ARG A 52 5.25 -6.20 -5.30
C ARG A 52 4.37 -5.30 -6.16
N ILE A 53 4.95 -4.60 -7.14
CA ILE A 53 4.21 -3.78 -8.09
C ILE A 53 3.30 -4.66 -8.94
N GLU A 54 3.82 -5.75 -9.51
CA GLU A 54 3.04 -6.68 -10.33
C GLU A 54 1.84 -7.25 -9.56
N GLU A 55 2.06 -7.72 -8.33
CA GLU A 55 0.99 -8.24 -7.47
C GLU A 55 -0.03 -7.15 -7.13
N TRP A 56 0.44 -5.96 -6.71
CA TRP A 56 -0.45 -4.87 -6.34
C TRP A 56 -1.31 -4.39 -7.51
N VAL A 57 -0.71 -4.18 -8.68
CA VAL A 57 -1.42 -3.80 -9.92
C VAL A 57 -2.46 -4.84 -10.30
N SER A 58 -2.11 -6.13 -10.24
CA SER A 58 -3.06 -7.21 -10.49
C SER A 58 -4.28 -7.15 -9.56
N ARG A 59 -4.07 -6.83 -8.28
CA ARG A 59 -5.14 -6.70 -7.29
C ARG A 59 -6.03 -5.49 -7.53
N ILE A 60 -5.44 -4.31 -7.74
CA ILE A 60 -6.21 -3.06 -7.86
C ILE A 60 -7.01 -2.96 -9.16
N LYS A 61 -6.66 -3.69 -10.21
CA LYS A 61 -7.46 -3.72 -11.45
C LYS A 61 -8.94 -4.03 -11.17
N ASN A 62 -9.21 -4.99 -10.29
CA ASN A 62 -10.58 -5.31 -9.87
C ASN A 62 -11.29 -4.12 -9.21
N ASP A 63 -10.58 -3.36 -8.38
CA ASP A 63 -11.10 -2.16 -7.70
C ASP A 63 -11.46 -1.05 -8.71
N PHE A 64 -10.76 -1.00 -9.84
CA PHE A 64 -11.00 -0.07 -10.94
C PHE A 64 -11.92 -0.61 -12.05
N GLY A 65 -12.42 -1.85 -11.93
CA GLY A 65 -13.27 -2.49 -12.94
C GLY A 65 -12.54 -2.82 -14.24
N LEU A 66 -11.25 -3.15 -14.16
CA LEU A 66 -10.36 -3.54 -15.27
C LEU A 66 -10.09 -5.04 -15.30
#